data_AF-A0A2A2HZX3-F1
#
_entry.id   AF-A0A2A2HZX3-F1
#
_cell.length_a   1.000
_cell.length_b   1.000
_cell.length_c   1.000
_cell.angle_alpha   90.00
_cell.angle_beta   90.00
_cell.angle_gamma   90.00
#
_symmetry.space_group_name_H-M   'P 1'
#
loop_
_entity.id
_entity.type
_entity.pdbx_description
1 polymer ?
#
loop_
_entity_poly.entity_id
_entity_poly.type
_entity_poly.pdbx_seq_one_letter_code
_entity_poly.pdbx_strand_id
1 'polypeptide(L)'
;MPGWLSNRLLSSVLLVLLMSAGHLQADPRDLAAFRASKPLLLDIRYCGCRATGPEVGPSGVLPDFLDQSRRVTVTVSPEETGFLSVAGFSMGYALEGVRDAPQTVRFGYAGAFRTHNGQMTGQGDLTLVKGEWLHVFGSKHKSESGVQHTSVAVRVIDSHGS
;
A
#
# COMPACT_ATOMS: atom_id res chain seq x y z
N MET A 1 -61.41 -53.54 28.88
CA MET A 1 -60.00 -53.28 29.26
C MET A 1 -59.73 -51.79 29.06
N PRO A 2 -59.50 -51.03 30.14
CA PRO A 2 -59.42 -49.56 30.15
C PRO A 2 -57.97 -49.04 30.20
N GLY A 3 -57.76 -47.73 29.98
CA GLY A 3 -56.49 -47.02 30.23
C GLY A 3 -56.26 -45.82 29.29
N TRP A 4 -56.92 -44.66 29.44
CA TRP A 4 -56.61 -43.50 30.31
C TRP A 4 -55.44 -42.59 29.85
N LEU A 5 -55.81 -41.39 29.37
CA LEU A 5 -55.33 -40.04 29.72
C LEU A 5 -53.86 -39.75 30.11
N SER A 6 -53.31 -38.76 29.39
CA SER A 6 -52.71 -37.51 29.92
C SER A 6 -51.22 -37.47 30.33
N ASN A 7 -50.66 -36.28 30.07
CA ASN A 7 -49.56 -35.60 30.78
C ASN A 7 -48.14 -36.15 30.56
N ARG A 8 -47.07 -35.37 30.66
CA ARG A 8 -46.74 -33.94 30.61
C ARG A 8 -45.22 -33.94 30.89
N LEU A 9 -44.53 -32.96 30.33
CA LEU A 9 -43.35 -32.31 30.91
C LEU A 9 -41.98 -33.03 30.89
N LEU A 10 -41.01 -32.20 30.49
CA LEU A 10 -39.63 -32.09 30.98
C LEU A 10 -38.64 -33.18 30.53
N SER A 11 -37.68 -32.81 29.68
CA SER A 11 -36.36 -32.37 30.16
C SER A 11 -35.35 -32.38 29.00
N SER A 12 -34.61 -31.28 28.86
CA SER A 12 -33.19 -31.21 28.49
C SER A 12 -32.75 -32.12 27.34
N VAL A 13 -32.35 -31.61 26.17
CA VAL A 13 -31.07 -30.90 26.04
C VAL A 13 -31.22 -29.88 24.91
N LEU A 14 -31.52 -28.63 25.28
CA LEU A 14 -31.10 -27.48 24.50
C LEU A 14 -29.56 -27.53 24.54
N LEU A 15 -28.96 -28.26 23.59
CA LEU A 15 -27.52 -28.24 23.39
C LEU A 15 -27.25 -26.86 22.81
N VAL A 16 -27.08 -25.90 23.72
CA VAL A 16 -26.54 -24.59 23.45
C VAL A 16 -25.23 -24.86 22.73
N LEU A 17 -25.28 -24.83 21.40
CA LEU A 17 -24.13 -24.68 20.52
C LEU A 17 -23.55 -23.31 20.88
N LEU A 18 -22.82 -23.29 22.00
CA LEU A 18 -21.73 -22.37 22.29
C LEU A 18 -20.65 -22.69 21.26
N MET A 19 -20.95 -22.44 19.99
CA MET A 19 -19.98 -21.92 19.06
C MET A 19 -19.65 -20.54 19.62
N SER A 20 -18.78 -20.53 20.63
CA SER A 20 -17.97 -19.38 20.95
C SER A 20 -17.26 -19.04 19.65
N ALA A 21 -17.92 -18.19 18.85
CA ALA A 21 -17.24 -17.29 17.96
C ALA A 21 -16.24 -16.59 18.88
N GLY A 22 -15.00 -17.09 18.88
CA GLY A 22 -13.86 -16.36 19.38
C GLY A 22 -13.82 -15.11 18.51
N HIS A 23 -14.57 -14.10 18.93
CA HIS A 23 -14.44 -12.77 18.40
C HIS A 23 -13.04 -12.34 18.80
N LEU A 24 -12.08 -12.52 17.89
CA LEU A 24 -10.89 -11.70 17.84
C LEU A 24 -11.38 -10.26 17.61
N GLN A 25 -11.85 -9.61 18.67
CA GLN A 25 -12.01 -8.17 18.66
C GLN A 25 -10.58 -7.63 18.59
N ALA A 26 -10.22 -7.13 17.41
CA ALA A 26 -9.07 -6.25 17.30
C ALA A 26 -9.29 -5.10 18.29
N ASP A 27 -8.47 -5.01 19.34
CA ASP A 27 -8.55 -3.91 20.30
C ASP A 27 -8.22 -2.63 19.53
N PRO A 28 -9.13 -1.63 19.51
CA PRO A 28 -8.83 -0.33 18.92
C PRO A 28 -7.54 0.31 19.46
N ARG A 29 -7.11 -0.03 20.69
CA ARG A 29 -5.84 0.39 21.29
C ARG A 29 -4.63 -0.21 20.60
N ASP A 30 -4.70 -1.48 20.20
CA ASP A 30 -3.62 -2.14 19.46
C ASP A 30 -3.46 -1.55 18.06
N LEU A 31 -4.58 -1.20 17.40
CA LEU A 31 -4.56 -0.48 16.13
C LEU A 31 -3.96 0.94 16.27
N ALA A 32 -4.32 1.66 17.33
CA ALA A 32 -3.78 2.99 17.60
C ALA A 32 -2.26 2.92 17.88
N ALA A 33 -1.81 1.94 18.66
CA ALA A 33 -0.40 1.70 18.94
C ALA A 33 0.38 1.32 17.68
N PHE A 34 -0.19 0.47 16.80
CA PHE A 34 0.42 0.11 15.52
C PHE A 34 0.53 1.31 14.56
N ARG A 35 -0.47 2.19 14.51
CA ARG A 35 -0.39 3.42 13.70
C ARG A 35 0.66 4.38 14.25
N ALA A 36 0.72 4.53 15.58
CA ALA A 36 1.73 5.36 16.23
C ALA A 36 3.17 4.86 15.98
N SER A 37 3.37 3.55 15.83
CA SER A 37 4.70 3.00 15.51
C SER A 37 5.10 3.16 14.05
N LYS A 38 4.15 3.36 13.13
CA LYS A 38 4.36 3.60 11.69
C LYS A 38 3.75 4.96 11.26
N PRO A 39 4.39 6.07 11.65
CA PRO A 39 3.85 7.42 11.46
C PRO A 39 3.87 7.90 10.01
N LEU A 40 4.45 7.14 9.08
CA LEU A 40 4.57 7.51 7.68
C LEU A 40 3.80 6.55 6.77
N LEU A 41 3.48 7.02 5.57
CA LEU A 41 2.87 6.24 4.52
C LEU A 41 3.69 6.42 3.24
N LEU A 42 4.25 5.31 2.75
CA LEU A 42 4.88 5.22 1.45
C LEU A 42 3.78 5.00 0.40
N ASP A 43 3.55 6.02 -0.43
CA ASP A 43 2.53 6.05 -1.48
C ASP A 43 3.21 5.86 -2.83
N ILE A 44 2.87 4.77 -3.52
CA ILE A 44 3.50 4.35 -4.77
C ILE A 44 2.46 4.34 -5.88
N ARG A 45 2.78 4.99 -6.99
CA ARG A 45 1.98 5.01 -8.21
C ARG A 45 2.73 4.34 -9.35
N TYR A 46 2.03 3.52 -10.11
CA TYR A 46 2.60 2.85 -11.28
C TYR A 46 1.57 2.61 -12.39
N CYS A 47 2.01 2.74 -13.65
CA CYS A 47 1.17 2.51 -14.83
C CYS A 47 2.01 2.29 -16.10
N GLY A 48 1.36 1.75 -17.13
CA GLY A 48 1.83 1.84 -18.52
C GLY A 48 1.48 3.19 -19.16
N CYS A 49 1.80 4.29 -18.46
CA CYS A 49 1.49 5.66 -18.87
C CYS A 49 2.67 6.58 -18.51
N ARG A 50 2.66 7.80 -19.03
CA ARG A 50 3.77 8.75 -18.88
C ARG A 50 3.66 9.50 -17.55
N ALA A 51 4.67 9.41 -16.68
CA ALA A 51 4.71 10.21 -15.45
C ALA A 51 5.32 11.61 -15.61
N THR A 52 6.22 11.83 -16.57
CA THR A 52 6.97 13.10 -16.69
C THR A 52 6.90 13.67 -18.10
N GLY A 53 7.03 14.99 -18.24
CA GLY A 53 6.92 15.71 -19.51
C GLY A 53 7.26 17.19 -19.37
N PRO A 54 7.24 17.95 -20.47
CA PRO A 54 7.55 19.38 -20.45
C PRO A 54 6.55 20.22 -19.64
N GLU A 55 5.35 19.67 -19.39
CA GLU A 55 4.27 20.30 -18.63
C GLU A 55 4.31 19.95 -17.13
N VAL A 56 5.36 19.25 -16.67
CA VAL A 56 5.49 18.92 -15.26
C VAL A 56 5.64 20.18 -14.43
N GLY A 57 4.65 20.43 -13.59
CA GLY A 57 4.69 21.48 -12.57
C GLY A 57 5.56 21.10 -11.37
N PRO A 58 5.42 21.81 -10.24
CA PRO A 58 6.25 21.60 -9.05
C PRO A 58 6.24 20.16 -8.49
N SER A 59 5.19 19.38 -8.78
CA SER A 59 5.02 17.99 -8.32
C SER A 59 6.00 17.00 -8.93
N GLY A 60 6.77 17.36 -9.97
CA GLY A 60 7.68 16.42 -10.63
C GLY A 60 6.99 15.30 -11.44
N VAL A 61 5.66 15.20 -11.37
CA VAL A 61 4.83 14.20 -12.06
C VAL A 61 3.55 14.81 -12.64
N LEU A 62 3.09 14.27 -13.77
CA LEU A 62 1.90 14.72 -14.51
C LEU A 62 0.60 14.36 -13.76
N PRO A 63 -0.43 15.22 -13.79
CA PRO A 63 -1.75 14.92 -13.22
C PRO A 63 -2.39 13.66 -13.81
N ASP A 64 -2.38 13.51 -15.14
CA ASP A 64 -2.92 12.34 -15.84
C ASP A 64 -2.32 11.01 -15.34
N PHE A 65 -1.04 11.03 -14.97
CA PHE A 65 -0.39 9.87 -14.37
C PHE A 65 -0.97 9.54 -13.00
N LEU A 66 -1.21 10.54 -12.15
CA LEU A 66 -1.79 10.32 -10.81
C LEU A 66 -3.22 9.78 -10.89
N ASP A 67 -3.98 10.21 -11.89
CA ASP A 67 -5.36 9.78 -12.10
C ASP A 67 -5.45 8.36 -12.68
N GLN A 68 -4.60 8.01 -13.64
CA GLN A 68 -4.65 6.72 -14.34
C GLN A 68 -3.83 5.62 -13.64
N SER A 69 -2.94 5.98 -12.71
CA SER A 69 -2.03 5.02 -12.09
C SER A 69 -2.69 4.14 -11.04
N ARG A 70 -2.22 2.89 -10.99
CA ARG A 70 -2.48 2.01 -9.85
C ARG A 70 -1.75 2.56 -8.63
N ARG A 71 -2.36 2.38 -7.45
CA ARG A 71 -1.84 2.88 -6.18
C ARG A 71 -1.56 1.72 -5.22
N VAL A 72 -0.41 1.77 -4.57
CA VAL A 72 -0.05 0.91 -3.44
C VAL A 72 0.39 1.82 -2.30
N THR A 73 -0.11 1.55 -1.10
CA THR A 73 0.22 2.32 0.10
C THR A 73 0.68 1.39 1.19
N VAL A 74 1.79 1.71 1.85
CA VAL A 74 2.34 0.95 2.97
C VAL A 74 2.62 1.89 4.13
N THR A 75 2.15 1.55 5.32
CA THR A 75 2.50 2.27 6.55
C THR A 75 3.90 1.87 7.00
N VAL A 76 4.77 2.86 7.19
CA VAL A 76 6.20 2.68 7.43
C VAL A 76 6.69 3.52 8.61
N SER A 77 7.77 3.07 9.25
CA SER A 77 8.52 3.83 10.24
C SER A 77 9.69 4.58 9.58
N PRO A 78 10.22 5.65 10.20
CA PRO A 78 11.35 6.41 9.66
C PRO A 78 12.65 5.61 9.49
N GLU A 79 12.78 4.49 10.21
CA GLU A 79 13.90 3.55 10.14
C GLU A 79 13.33 2.16 9.80
N GLU A 80 12.98 1.94 8.54
CA GLU A 80 12.33 0.71 8.10
C GLU A 80 12.90 0.21 6.78
N THR A 81 13.16 -1.09 6.72
CA THR A 81 13.39 -1.80 5.46
C THR A 81 12.25 -2.78 5.25
N GLY A 82 11.76 -2.86 4.01
CA GLY A 82 10.65 -3.73 3.69
C GLY A 82 10.62 -4.15 2.23
N PHE A 83 9.64 -4.97 1.92
CA PHE A 83 9.36 -5.45 0.58
C PHE A 83 7.86 -5.54 0.38
N LEU A 84 7.41 -5.20 -0.83
CA LEU A 84 6.03 -5.38 -1.24
C LEU A 84 5.97 -5.97 -2.65
N SER A 85 4.93 -6.75 -2.89
CA SER A 85 4.66 -7.35 -4.19
C SER A 85 3.16 -7.40 -4.41
N VAL A 86 2.71 -6.82 -5.51
CA VAL A 86 1.32 -6.81 -5.97
C VAL A 86 1.29 -7.08 -7.47
N ALA A 87 0.12 -7.36 -8.05
CA ALA A 87 -0.03 -7.78 -9.45
C ALA A 87 0.87 -7.01 -10.46
N GLY A 88 1.97 -7.65 -10.85
CA GLY A 88 2.94 -7.13 -11.83
C GLY A 88 3.97 -6.14 -11.29
N PHE A 89 3.94 -5.75 -10.01
CA PHE A 89 4.84 -4.79 -9.40
C PHE A 89 5.46 -5.34 -8.10
N SER A 90 6.77 -5.18 -7.94
CA SER A 90 7.45 -5.48 -6.68
C SER A 90 8.47 -4.39 -6.36
N MET A 91 8.69 -4.13 -5.07
CA MET A 91 9.66 -3.15 -4.61
C MET A 91 10.18 -3.52 -3.22
N GLY A 92 11.50 -3.65 -3.11
CA GLY A 92 12.21 -3.50 -1.85
C GLY A 92 12.45 -2.02 -1.58
N TYR A 93 12.36 -1.61 -0.33
CA TYR A 93 12.58 -0.23 0.10
C TYR A 93 13.33 -0.16 1.43
N ALA A 94 14.08 0.91 1.62
CA ALA A 94 14.70 1.29 2.88
C ALA A 94 14.44 2.79 3.13
N LEU A 95 14.06 3.13 4.37
CA LEU A 95 13.80 4.48 4.84
C LEU A 95 14.74 4.79 6.00
N GLU A 96 15.34 5.97 5.97
CA GLU A 96 16.14 6.51 7.07
C GLU A 96 15.74 7.98 7.31
N GLY A 97 15.49 8.34 8.56
CA GLY A 97 15.19 9.71 8.94
C GLY A 97 16.42 10.61 8.79
N VAL A 98 16.23 11.86 8.37
CA VAL A 98 17.33 12.84 8.29
C VAL A 98 17.37 13.67 9.58
N ARG A 99 18.50 13.61 10.29
CA ARG A 99 18.74 14.48 11.45
C ARG A 99 18.62 15.95 11.05
N ASP A 100 17.96 16.74 11.89
CA ASP A 100 17.72 18.17 11.70
C ASP A 100 16.88 18.54 10.46
N ALA A 101 16.28 17.57 9.75
CA ALA A 101 15.38 17.79 8.63
C ALA A 101 14.13 16.86 8.69
N PRO A 102 13.17 17.12 9.60
CA PRO A 102 12.04 16.21 9.87
C PRO A 102 11.05 16.06 8.70
N GLN A 103 11.12 16.95 7.70
CA GLN A 103 10.35 16.88 6.46
C GLN A 103 11.05 16.06 5.37
N THR A 104 12.18 15.45 5.68
CA THR A 104 13.03 14.77 4.71
C THR A 104 13.36 13.36 5.16
N VAL A 105 13.34 12.42 4.21
CA VAL A 105 13.64 11.01 4.43
C VAL A 105 14.58 10.53 3.33
N ARG A 106 15.61 9.75 3.68
CA ARG A 106 16.41 9.02 2.68
C ARG A 106 15.65 7.77 2.31
N PHE A 107 15.52 7.53 1.01
CA PHE A 107 14.74 6.44 0.44
C PHE A 107 15.60 5.65 -0.54
N GLY A 108 15.99 4.45 -0.13
CA GLY A 108 16.59 3.44 -1.01
C GLY A 108 15.50 2.55 -1.61
N TYR A 109 15.61 2.18 -2.88
CA TYR A 109 14.67 1.25 -3.50
C TYR A 109 15.34 0.32 -4.51
N ALA A 110 14.73 -0.85 -4.69
CA ALA A 110 14.95 -1.74 -5.81
C ALA A 110 13.59 -2.31 -6.24
N GLY A 111 13.15 -1.95 -7.44
CA GLY A 111 11.80 -2.22 -7.94
C GLY A 111 11.78 -2.91 -9.29
N ALA A 112 10.70 -3.63 -9.55
CA ALA A 112 10.38 -4.20 -10.84
C ALA A 112 8.91 -3.96 -11.19
N PHE A 113 8.63 -3.61 -12.44
CA PHE A 113 7.28 -3.48 -12.97
C PHE A 113 7.15 -4.22 -14.29
N ARG A 114 6.20 -5.16 -14.36
CA ARG A 114 5.90 -5.97 -15.52
C ARG A 114 4.58 -5.52 -16.15
N THR A 115 4.65 -5.19 -17.42
CA THR A 115 3.50 -4.91 -18.29
C THR A 115 3.38 -6.01 -19.33
N HIS A 116 2.34 -5.93 -20.18
CA HIS A 116 2.23 -6.81 -21.34
C HIS A 116 3.40 -6.64 -22.34
N ASN A 117 4.04 -5.46 -22.35
CA ASN A 117 5.12 -5.11 -23.27
C ASN A 117 6.52 -5.42 -22.72
N GLY A 118 6.62 -6.06 -21.56
CA GLY A 118 7.90 -6.43 -20.95
C GLY A 118 8.02 -6.03 -19.49
N GLN A 119 9.21 -6.25 -18.96
CA GLN A 119 9.58 -5.94 -17.58
C GLN A 119 10.58 -4.80 -17.55
N MET A 120 10.42 -3.90 -16.60
CA MET A 120 11.42 -2.89 -16.25
C MET A 120 11.84 -3.09 -14.81
N THR A 121 13.09 -2.75 -14.52
CA THR A 121 13.64 -2.69 -13.18
C THR A 121 14.25 -1.32 -12.96
N GLY A 122 14.33 -0.92 -11.70
CA GLY A 122 15.00 0.31 -11.30
C GLY A 122 15.50 0.17 -9.88
N GLN A 123 16.59 0.86 -9.56
CA GLN A 123 17.10 0.94 -8.21
C GLN A 123 17.77 2.29 -8.00
N GLY A 124 17.84 2.74 -6.75
CA GLY A 124 18.58 3.94 -6.40
C GLY A 124 18.30 4.40 -4.98
N ASP A 125 19.07 5.42 -4.59
CA ASP A 125 18.97 6.10 -3.30
C ASP A 125 18.62 7.56 -3.54
N LEU A 126 17.53 8.02 -2.93
CA LEU A 126 16.93 9.33 -3.16
C LEU A 126 16.68 10.03 -1.84
N THR A 127 16.61 11.36 -1.89
CA THR A 127 16.13 12.17 -0.76
C THR A 127 14.72 12.62 -1.11
N LEU A 128 13.74 12.24 -0.28
CA LEU A 128 12.35 12.59 -0.45
C LEU A 128 11.98 13.70 0.53
N VAL A 129 11.37 14.77 0.03
CA VAL A 129 10.63 15.73 0.85
C VAL A 129 9.21 15.18 1.03
N LYS A 130 8.73 15.14 2.28
CA LYS A 130 7.38 14.63 2.59
C LYS A 130 6.33 15.41 1.80
N GLY A 131 5.36 14.69 1.24
CA GLY A 131 4.30 15.26 0.40
C GLY A 131 4.64 15.35 -1.09
N GLU A 132 5.92 15.44 -1.45
CA GLU A 132 6.35 15.61 -2.83
C GLU A 132 6.45 14.28 -3.58
N TRP A 133 5.98 14.29 -4.82
CA TRP A 133 6.10 13.16 -5.73
C TRP A 133 7.47 13.15 -6.40
N LEU A 134 8.05 11.96 -6.53
CA LEU A 134 9.27 11.74 -7.29
C LEU A 134 9.11 10.55 -8.23
N HIS A 135 9.39 10.78 -9.51
CA HIS A 135 9.51 9.69 -10.48
C HIS A 135 10.80 8.91 -10.22
N VAL A 136 10.68 7.61 -9.95
CA VAL A 136 11.82 6.78 -9.54
C VAL A 136 12.42 6.01 -10.72
N PHE A 137 11.58 5.32 -11.50
CA PHE A 137 12.02 4.61 -12.70
C PHE A 137 10.86 4.39 -13.66
N GLY A 138 11.20 4.13 -14.91
CA GLY A 138 10.25 3.93 -15.99
C GLY A 138 10.98 3.70 -17.31
N SER A 139 10.23 3.48 -18.38
CA SER A 139 10.78 3.40 -19.72
C SER A 139 9.93 4.15 -20.74
N LYS A 140 10.57 4.47 -21.85
CA LYS A 140 9.96 5.08 -23.03
C LYS A 140 10.45 4.31 -24.25
N HIS A 141 9.56 3.58 -24.89
CA HIS A 141 9.86 2.84 -26.11
C HIS A 141 9.00 3.38 -27.24
N LYS A 142 9.63 3.65 -28.39
CA LYS A 142 8.93 4.04 -29.61
C LYS A 142 8.84 2.82 -30.52
N SER A 143 7.63 2.45 -30.90
CA SER A 143 7.34 1.39 -31.87
C SER A 143 6.53 1.96 -33.04
N GLU A 144 6.28 1.14 -34.06
CA GLU A 144 5.40 1.48 -35.18
C GLU A 144 3.97 1.81 -34.72
N SER A 145 3.53 1.19 -33.63
CA SER A 145 2.22 1.42 -32.99
C SER A 145 2.15 2.65 -32.07
N GLY A 146 3.23 3.42 -31.95
CA GLY A 146 3.28 4.65 -31.16
C GLY A 146 4.34 4.64 -30.06
N VAL A 147 4.23 5.58 -29.11
CA VAL A 147 5.16 5.67 -27.98
C VAL A 147 4.52 5.02 -26.76
N GLN A 148 5.18 3.96 -26.27
CA GLN A 148 4.81 3.28 -25.04
C GLN A 148 5.60 3.85 -23.87
N HIS A 149 4.89 4.20 -22.81
CA HIS A 149 5.47 4.69 -21.57
C HIS A 149 5.15 3.73 -20.44
N THR A 150 6.09 3.61 -19.52
CA THR A 150 5.85 2.98 -18.25
C THR A 150 6.54 3.83 -17.19
N SER A 151 5.90 3.97 -16.03
CA SER A 151 6.41 4.88 -15.02
C SER A 151 6.01 4.43 -13.63
N VAL A 152 6.91 4.68 -12.69
CA VAL A 152 6.73 4.47 -11.26
C VAL A 152 7.15 5.76 -10.56
N ALA A 153 6.30 6.21 -9.65
CA ALA A 153 6.57 7.36 -8.80
C ALA A 153 6.23 7.03 -7.35
N VAL A 154 6.91 7.69 -6.43
CA VAL A 154 6.73 7.51 -4.98
C VAL A 154 6.59 8.86 -4.30
N ARG A 155 5.93 8.87 -3.15
CA ARG A 155 6.05 9.92 -2.14
C ARG A 155 5.94 9.31 -0.76
N VAL A 156 6.41 10.04 0.23
CA VAL A 156 6.17 9.74 1.65
C VAL A 156 5.29 10.83 2.22
N ILE A 157 4.25 10.46 2.96
CA ILE A 157 3.36 11.38 3.68
C ILE A 157 3.20 10.92 5.13
N ASP A 158 2.72 11.79 6.02
CA ASP A 158 2.39 11.37 7.37
C ASP A 158 1.10 10.50 7.35
N SER A 159 1.11 9.39 8.11
CA SER A 159 0.04 8.37 8.08
C SER A 159 -1.27 8.84 8.74
N HIS A 160 -1.22 9.92 9.52
CA HIS A 160 -2.36 10.47 10.24
C HIS A 160 -3.16 11.54 9.47
N GLY A 161 -2.72 11.92 8.27
CA GLY A 161 -3.40 12.93 7.45
C GLY A 161 -3.27 14.35 8.02
N SER A 162 -3.04 15.31 7.14
CA SER A 162 -3.43 16.71 7.34
C SER A 162 -4.70 16.98 6.56
#